data_AF-A0AA38MUR4-F1
#
_entry.id   AF-A0AA38MUR4-F1
#
_cell.length_a   1.000
_cell.length_b   1.000
_cell.length_c   1.000
_cell.angle_alpha   90.00
_cell.angle_beta   90.00
_cell.angle_gamma   90.00
#
_symmetry.space_group_name_H-M   'P 1'
#
loop_
_entity.id
_entity.type
_entity.pdbx_description
1 polymer ?
#
loop_
_entity_poly.entity_id
_entity_poly.type
_entity_poly.pdbx_seq_one_letter_code
_entity_poly.pdbx_strand_id
1 'polypeptide(L)'
;DPQAAQRDIFFSLSYNPRSTPQAILDDLWIALPSLRELLNSDEGWGLVLQETWLIVFETVSEPEIMDFSLSLLTAAAVIEGLVYALVHHYQ
;
A
#
# COMPACT_ATOMS: atom_id res chain seq x y z
N ASP A 1 30.53 6.66 -1.98
CA ASP A 1 29.91 8.00 -1.84
C ASP A 1 28.41 7.85 -2.05
N PRO A 2 27.58 8.06 -1.02
CA PRO A 2 26.12 7.87 -1.11
C PRO A 2 25.45 8.80 -2.14
N GLN A 3 26.01 9.99 -2.37
CA GLN A 3 25.45 10.98 -3.30
C GLN A 3 25.68 10.57 -4.76
N ALA A 4 26.83 9.95 -5.03
CA ALA A 4 27.10 9.32 -6.33
C ALA A 4 26.14 8.14 -6.57
N ALA A 5 26.01 7.22 -5.61
CA ALA A 5 25.12 6.06 -5.74
C ALA A 5 23.64 6.46 -5.93
N GLN A 6 23.17 7.47 -5.19
CA GLN A 6 21.80 8.00 -5.33
C GLN A 6 21.56 8.57 -6.73
N ARG A 7 22.52 9.35 -7.26
CA ARG A 7 22.44 9.91 -8.61
C ARG A 7 22.45 8.82 -9.69
N ASP A 8 23.25 7.78 -9.51
CA ASP A 8 23.30 6.65 -10.44
C ASP A 8 21.98 5.85 -10.46
N ILE A 9 21.34 5.67 -9.29
CA ILE A 9 20.01 5.06 -9.17
C ILE A 9 18.95 5.90 -9.87
N PHE A 10 18.90 7.21 -9.62
CA PHE A 10 17.91 8.05 -10.31
C PHE A 10 18.13 8.11 -11.81
N PHE A 11 19.39 8.16 -12.24
CA PHE A 11 19.72 8.10 -13.66
C PHE A 11 19.25 6.79 -14.30
N SER A 12 19.48 5.64 -13.65
CA SER A 12 19.03 4.33 -14.16
C SER A 12 17.50 4.21 -14.22
N LEU A 13 16.80 4.87 -13.29
CA LEU A 13 15.34 4.98 -13.28
C LEU A 13 14.79 6.09 -14.19
N SER A 14 15.62 6.73 -15.01
CA SER A 14 15.22 7.85 -15.89
C SER A 14 14.54 9.00 -15.13
N TYR A 15 14.91 9.19 -13.85
CA TYR A 15 14.29 10.15 -12.93
C TYR A 15 12.77 9.99 -12.77
N ASN A 16 12.23 8.81 -13.11
CA ASN A 16 10.82 8.50 -12.97
C ASN A 16 10.64 7.36 -11.96
N PRO A 17 10.57 7.68 -10.65
CA PRO A 17 10.19 6.69 -9.66
C PRO A 17 8.79 6.17 -10.01
N ARG A 18 8.68 4.85 -10.19
CA ARG A 18 7.41 4.20 -10.49
C ARG A 18 6.38 4.47 -9.38
N SER A 19 5.11 4.22 -9.69
CA SER A 19 4.00 4.37 -8.74
C SER A 19 4.28 3.69 -7.40
N THR A 20 3.70 4.20 -6.32
CA THR A 20 3.83 3.70 -4.95
C THR A 20 2.52 3.07 -4.49
N PRO A 21 2.53 2.17 -3.49
CA PRO A 21 1.30 1.71 -2.85
C PRO A 21 0.40 2.87 -2.40
N GLN A 22 0.99 3.95 -1.87
CA GLN A 22 0.25 5.13 -1.41
C GLN A 22 -0.61 5.76 -2.51
N ALA A 23 -0.09 5.90 -3.73
CA ALA A 23 -0.86 6.50 -4.83
C ALA A 23 -2.13 5.68 -5.14
N ILE A 24 -2.04 4.35 -5.06
CA ILE A 24 -3.18 3.45 -5.25
C ILE A 24 -4.18 3.57 -4.08
N LEU A 25 -3.68 3.70 -2.85
CA LEU A 25 -4.50 3.88 -1.65
C LEU A 25 -5.28 5.19 -1.68
N ASP A 26 -4.64 6.28 -2.10
CA ASP A 26 -5.27 7.58 -2.26
C ASP A 26 -6.39 7.53 -3.32
N ASP A 27 -6.11 6.89 -4.46
CA ASP A 27 -7.11 6.69 -5.52
C ASP A 27 -8.31 5.87 -5.03
N LEU A 28 -8.08 4.78 -4.28
CA LEU A 28 -9.15 3.96 -3.71
C LEU A 28 -10.02 4.73 -2.71
N TRP A 29 -9.39 5.52 -1.83
CA TRP A 29 -10.10 6.35 -0.85
C TRP A 29 -11.02 7.38 -1.52
N ILE A 30 -10.55 8.02 -2.59
CA ILE A 30 -11.32 8.97 -3.37
C ILE A 30 -12.46 8.25 -4.12
N ALA A 31 -12.15 7.16 -4.81
CA ALA A 31 -13.06 6.48 -5.72
C ALA A 31 -14.20 5.73 -5.01
N LEU A 32 -14.04 5.34 -3.74
CA LEU A 32 -14.99 4.47 -3.04
C LEU A 32 -15.64 5.17 -1.83
N PRO A 33 -16.76 5.89 -2.00
CA PRO A 33 -17.52 6.44 -0.87
C PRO A 33 -17.99 5.37 0.12
N SER A 34 -18.38 4.20 -0.36
CA SER A 34 -18.81 3.07 0.47
C SER A 34 -17.70 2.55 1.39
N LEU A 35 -16.44 2.66 0.97
CA LEU A 35 -15.29 2.31 1.81
C LEU A 35 -15.19 3.27 3.00
N ARG A 36 -15.45 4.56 2.77
CA ARG A 36 -15.44 5.58 3.83
C ARG A 36 -16.59 5.40 4.80
N GLU A 37 -17.77 5.04 4.30
CA GLU A 37 -18.92 4.70 5.14
C GLU A 37 -18.66 3.46 6.01
N LEU A 38 -18.06 2.41 5.41
CA LEU A 38 -17.68 1.19 6.11
C LEU A 38 -16.67 1.44 7.22
N LEU A 39 -15.75 2.38 7.01
CA LEU A 39 -14.65 2.72 7.92
C LEU A 39 -14.89 4.00 8.70
N ASN A 40 -16.15 4.39 8.91
CA ASN A 40 -16.53 5.64 9.59
C ASN A 40 -16.27 5.64 11.11
N SER A 41 -15.42 4.75 11.60
CA SER A 41 -14.87 4.78 12.96
C SER A 41 -13.63 5.68 12.98
N ASP A 42 -13.32 6.26 14.15
CA ASP A 42 -12.21 7.23 14.31
C ASP A 42 -10.84 6.69 13.83
N GLU A 43 -10.65 5.37 13.83
CA GLU A 43 -9.38 4.73 13.46
C GLU A 43 -9.50 3.76 12.27
N GLY A 44 -10.68 3.60 11.66
CA GLY A 44 -10.96 2.53 10.70
C GLY A 44 -10.00 2.51 9.51
N TRP A 45 -9.88 3.63 8.79
CA TRP A 45 -8.94 3.72 7.67
C TRP A 45 -7.47 3.70 8.10
N GLY A 46 -7.16 4.27 9.27
CA GLY A 46 -5.81 4.24 9.82
C GLY A 46 -5.30 2.81 10.06
N LEU A 47 -6.15 1.96 10.64
CA LEU A 47 -5.86 0.53 10.84
C LEU A 47 -5.68 -0.20 9.51
N VAL A 48 -6.56 0.04 8.53
CA VAL A 48 -6.42 -0.58 7.20
C VAL A 48 -5.10 -0.19 6.55
N LEU A 49 -4.72 1.10 6.60
CA LEU A 49 -3.45 1.58 6.06
C LEU A 49 -2.26 0.93 6.75
N GLN A 50 -2.26 0.86 8.08
CA GLN A 50 -1.19 0.24 8.86
C GLN A 50 -0.98 -1.22 8.46
N GLU A 51 -2.05 -2.01 8.45
CA GLU A 51 -1.97 -3.44 8.08
C GLU A 51 -1.59 -3.63 6.62
N THR A 52 -2.12 -2.80 5.71
CA THR A 52 -1.74 -2.82 4.30
C THR A 52 -0.23 -2.61 4.14
N TRP A 53 0.33 -1.61 4.81
CA TRP A 53 1.75 -1.31 4.74
C TRP A 53 2.60 -2.42 5.35
N LEU A 54 2.15 -3.04 6.44
CA LEU A 54 2.83 -4.17 7.05
C LEU A 54 2.90 -5.35 6.07
N ILE A 55 1.78 -5.72 5.46
CA ILE A 55 1.69 -6.82 4.49
C ILE A 55 2.57 -6.54 3.27
N VAL A 56 2.50 -5.33 2.70
CA VAL A 56 3.34 -4.96 1.55
C VAL A 56 4.82 -5.03 1.94
N PHE A 57 5.19 -4.54 3.12
CA PHE A 57 6.58 -4.56 3.58
C PHE A 57 7.12 -5.98 3.79
N GLU A 58 6.32 -6.88 4.35
CA GLU A 58 6.71 -8.27 4.55
C GLU A 58 6.83 -9.01 3.20
N THR A 59 5.88 -8.80 2.30
CA THR A 59 5.81 -9.55 1.03
C THR A 59 6.84 -9.12 0.00
N VAL A 60 7.28 -7.86 -0.04
CA VAL A 60 8.32 -7.41 -0.99
C VAL A 60 9.70 -8.02 -0.74
N SER A 61 9.89 -8.69 0.39
CA SER A 61 11.11 -9.45 0.68
C SER A 61 11.20 -10.76 -0.09
N GLU A 62 10.07 -11.27 -0.58
CA GLU A 62 9.98 -12.52 -1.35
C GLU A 62 10.16 -12.23 -2.86
N PRO A 63 11.17 -12.83 -3.54
CA PRO A 63 11.44 -12.55 -4.95
C PRO A 63 10.27 -12.82 -5.89
N GLU A 64 9.49 -13.86 -5.64
CA GLU A 64 8.34 -14.28 -6.44
C GLU A 64 7.20 -13.25 -6.40
N ILE A 65 7.13 -12.44 -5.33
CA ILE A 65 6.11 -11.39 -5.18
C ILE A 65 6.36 -10.24 -6.17
N MET A 66 7.61 -10.02 -6.57
CA MET A 66 7.99 -8.95 -7.50
C MET A 66 7.50 -9.19 -8.94
N ASP A 67 7.03 -10.40 -9.25
CA ASP A 67 6.42 -10.73 -10.55
C ASP A 67 4.99 -10.19 -10.69
N PHE A 68 4.33 -9.84 -9.59
CA PHE A 68 2.99 -9.26 -9.59
C PHE A 68 3.02 -7.74 -9.75
N SER A 69 1.95 -7.18 -10.32
CA SER A 69 1.83 -5.72 -10.41
C SER A 69 1.64 -5.11 -9.02
N LEU A 70 2.24 -3.94 -8.81
CA LEU A 70 2.09 -3.19 -7.57
C LEU A 70 0.62 -2.92 -7.22
N SER A 71 -0.23 -2.68 -8.24
CA SER A 71 -1.67 -2.51 -8.07
C SER A 71 -2.36 -3.74 -7.48
N LEU A 72 -1.99 -4.94 -7.95
CA LEU A 72 -2.57 -6.19 -7.47
C LEU A 72 -2.10 -6.47 -6.03
N LEU A 73 -0.81 -6.30 -5.77
CA LEU A 73 -0.25 -6.47 -4.42
C LEU A 73 -0.87 -5.49 -3.42
N THR A 74 -0.99 -4.21 -3.79
CA THR A 74 -1.61 -3.20 -2.93
C THR A 74 -3.08 -3.51 -2.70
N ALA A 75 -3.83 -3.88 -3.74
CA ALA A 75 -5.25 -4.22 -3.59
C ALA A 75 -5.47 -5.46 -2.71
N ALA A 76 -4.64 -6.50 -2.87
CA ALA A 76 -4.70 -7.69 -2.02
C ALA A 76 -4.42 -7.35 -0.55
N ALA A 77 -3.37 -6.56 -0.28
CA ALA A 77 -3.04 -6.11 1.06
C ALA A 77 -4.15 -5.22 1.68
N VAL A 78 -4.80 -4.37 0.89
CA VAL A 78 -5.97 -3.59 1.35
C VAL A 78 -7.13 -4.48 1.76
N ILE A 79 -7.43 -5.53 0.98
CA ILE A 79 -8.51 -6.46 1.31
C ILE A 79 -8.23 -7.15 2.66
N GLU A 80 -7.01 -7.61 2.89
CA GLU A 80 -6.60 -8.20 4.18
C GLU A 80 -6.68 -7.18 5.32
N GLY A 81 -6.17 -5.96 5.12
CA GLY A 81 -6.25 -4.89 6.09
C GLY A 81 -7.69 -4.50 6.44
N LEU A 82 -8.61 -4.55 5.46
CA LEU A 82 -10.05 -4.34 5.68
C LEU A 82 -10.65 -5.43 6.56
N VAL A 83 -10.35 -6.69 6.28
CA VAL A 83 -10.84 -7.81 7.11
C VAL A 83 -10.35 -7.63 8.55
N TYR A 84 -9.06 -7.32 8.73
CA TYR A 84 -8.49 -7.07 10.05
C TYR A 84 -9.20 -5.93 10.79
N ALA A 85 -9.35 -4.77 10.15
CA ALA A 85 -9.98 -3.60 10.76
C ALA A 85 -11.44 -3.86 11.14
N LEU A 86 -12.19 -4.58 10.30
CA LEU A 86 -13.58 -4.95 10.61
C LEU A 86 -13.67 -5.95 11.76
N VAL A 87 -12.82 -6.97 11.78
CA VAL A 87 -12.77 -7.93 12.90
C VAL A 87 -12.45 -7.19 14.19
N HIS A 88 -11.48 -6.27 14.19
CA HIS A 88 -11.10 -5.48 15.35
C HIS A 88 -12.23 -4.56 15.82
N HIS A 89 -13.01 -3.99 14.90
CA HIS A 89 -14.13 -3.10 15.23
C HIS A 89 -15.32 -3.83 15.86
N TYR A 90 -15.55 -5.11 15.53
CA TYR A 90 -16.69 -5.89 16.02
C TYR A 90 -16.36 -6.81 17.21
N GLN A 91 -15.09 -6.91 17.61
CA GLN A 91 -14.65 -7.62 18.81
C GLN A 91 -14.66 -6.70 20.04
#